data_AF-A0A9D1YFD6-F1
#
_entry.id   AF-A0A9D1YFD6-F1
#
_cell.length_a   1.000
_cell.length_b   1.000
_cell.length_c   1.000
_cell.angle_alpha   90.00
_cell.angle_beta   90.00
_cell.angle_gamma   90.00
#
_symmetry.space_group_name_H-M   'P 1'
#
loop_
_entity.id
_entity.type
_entity.pdbx_description
1 polymer ?
#
loop_
_entity_poly.entity_id
_entity_poly.type
_entity_poly.pdbx_seq_one_letter_code
_entity_poly.pdbx_strand_id
1 'polypeptide(L)'
;PYWSWYGFGSRVEWCACFVSWCANECGYIEAGVIPKFAACASQGVPWFQERGLWQDNSYEPHPGDIIFFDWDDGGQDGQSDHVGIVEKVENGRVYTIEGNSGDSVRQNSYPIGYYEIYGYGTPAY
;
A
#
# COMPACT_ATOMS: atom_id res chain seq x y z
N PRO A 1 1.49 8.91 -16.33
CA PRO A 1 1.60 7.71 -15.47
C PRO A 1 2.11 8.09 -14.07
N TYR A 2 1.76 7.33 -13.03
CA TYR A 2 1.98 7.72 -11.63
C TYR A 2 3.45 7.95 -11.27
N TRP A 3 4.38 7.15 -11.81
CA TRP A 3 5.83 7.35 -11.59
C TRP A 3 6.35 8.67 -12.17
N SER A 4 5.80 9.13 -13.30
CA SER A 4 6.17 10.40 -13.91
C SER A 4 5.65 11.58 -13.10
N TRP A 5 4.43 11.48 -12.54
CA TRP A 5 3.92 12.47 -11.58
C TRP A 5 4.79 12.53 -10.32
N TYR A 6 5.24 11.37 -9.84
CA TYR A 6 6.09 11.30 -8.66
C TYR A 6 7.42 12.03 -8.86
N GLY A 7 7.98 11.94 -10.08
CA GLY A 7 9.20 12.62 -10.50
C GLY A 7 10.23 11.75 -11.23
N PHE A 8 9.91 10.49 -11.52
CA PHE A 8 10.82 9.59 -12.24
C PHE A 8 10.84 9.91 -13.75
N GLY A 9 12.05 10.02 -14.31
CA GLY A 9 12.26 10.30 -15.74
C GLY A 9 12.08 9.08 -16.66
N SER A 10 11.99 7.88 -16.09
CA SER A 10 11.77 6.62 -16.80
C SER A 10 10.82 5.73 -16.01
N ARG A 11 10.38 4.63 -16.64
CA ARG A 11 9.49 3.66 -16.00
C ARG A 11 10.19 2.99 -14.80
N VAL A 12 9.46 2.92 -13.69
CA VAL A 12 9.79 2.17 -12.46
C VAL A 12 8.54 1.43 -12.01
N GLU A 13 8.69 0.46 -11.10
CA GLU A 13 7.54 -0.11 -10.40
C GLU A 13 6.80 0.99 -9.64
N TRP A 14 5.48 1.07 -9.82
CA TRP A 14 4.73 2.29 -9.52
C TRP A 14 3.55 2.12 -8.57
N CYS A 15 3.45 0.98 -7.89
CA CYS A 15 2.43 0.73 -6.85
C CYS A 15 2.43 1.82 -5.77
N ALA A 16 3.59 2.12 -5.17
CA ALA A 16 3.73 3.18 -4.17
C ALA A 16 3.51 4.59 -4.74
N CYS A 17 3.93 4.83 -5.98
CA CYS A 17 3.66 6.10 -6.67
C CYS A 17 2.16 6.31 -6.86
N PHE A 18 1.40 5.26 -7.16
CA PHE A 18 -0.05 5.29 -7.28
C PHE A 18 -0.72 5.63 -5.94
N VAL A 19 -0.35 4.95 -4.85
CA VAL A 19 -0.87 5.26 -3.51
C VAL A 19 -0.59 6.72 -3.13
N SER A 20 0.64 7.19 -3.36
CA SER A 20 1.00 8.59 -3.15
C SER A 20 0.18 9.55 -4.01
N TRP A 21 -0.10 9.20 -5.26
CA TRP A 21 -0.93 10.03 -6.12
C TRP A 21 -2.35 10.12 -5.58
N CYS A 22 -2.97 9.00 -5.19
CA CYS A 22 -4.29 9.00 -4.55
C CYS A 22 -4.31 9.86 -3.27
N ALA A 23 -3.29 9.71 -2.41
CA ALA A 23 -3.15 10.53 -1.20
C ALA A 23 -3.00 12.03 -1.53
N ASN A 24 -2.29 12.38 -2.60
CA ASN A 24 -2.18 13.75 -3.10
C ASN A 24 -3.54 14.31 -3.52
N GLU A 25 -4.30 13.57 -4.33
CA GLU A 25 -5.60 14.01 -4.84
C GLU A 25 -6.62 14.22 -3.71
N CYS A 26 -6.45 13.52 -2.58
CA CYS A 26 -7.26 13.71 -1.38
C CYS A 26 -6.72 14.81 -0.43
N GLY A 27 -5.56 15.43 -0.71
CA GLY A 27 -4.91 16.39 0.19
C GLY A 27 -4.24 15.78 1.42
N TYR A 28 -4.16 14.45 1.51
CA TYR A 28 -3.65 13.72 2.68
C TYR A 28 -2.14 13.83 2.86
N ILE A 29 -1.39 14.11 1.78
CA ILE A 29 0.04 14.41 1.89
C ILE A 29 0.26 15.73 2.62
N GLU A 30 -0.46 16.79 2.22
CA GLU A 30 -0.33 18.11 2.86
C GLU A 30 -0.82 18.09 4.31
N ALA A 31 -1.90 17.35 4.57
CA ALA A 31 -2.42 17.15 5.92
C ALA A 31 -1.54 16.25 6.80
N GLY A 32 -0.52 15.59 6.25
CA GLY A 32 0.36 14.67 6.98
C GLY A 32 -0.29 13.35 7.40
N VAL A 33 -1.41 12.98 6.77
CA VAL A 33 -2.19 11.76 7.05
C VAL A 33 -1.56 10.54 6.38
N ILE A 34 -1.04 10.70 5.17
CA ILE A 34 -0.33 9.66 4.40
C ILE A 34 0.96 10.26 3.82
N PRO A 35 2.11 9.58 3.88
CA PRO A 35 3.34 10.10 3.31
C PRO A 35 3.30 10.16 1.78
N LYS A 36 4.14 11.03 1.19
CA LYS A 36 4.58 10.86 -0.20
C LYS A 36 5.73 9.85 -0.22
N PHE A 37 5.55 8.70 -0.86
CA PHE A 37 6.54 7.62 -0.94
C PHE A 37 6.52 6.88 -2.28
N ALA A 38 7.68 6.35 -2.68
CA ALA A 38 7.83 5.53 -3.89
C ALA A 38 8.44 4.15 -3.61
N ALA A 39 8.88 3.88 -2.38
CA ALA A 39 9.41 2.59 -1.96
C ALA A 39 8.64 2.04 -0.76
N CYS A 40 8.17 0.80 -0.85
CA CYS A 40 7.39 0.15 0.20
C CYS A 40 8.25 -0.08 1.46
N ALA A 41 9.31 -0.87 1.34
CA ALA A 41 10.15 -1.29 2.46
C ALA A 41 10.95 -0.16 3.13
N SER A 42 11.45 0.83 2.37
CA SER A 42 12.35 1.87 2.90
C SER A 42 11.69 3.21 3.19
N GLN A 43 10.42 3.39 2.81
CA GLN A 43 9.69 4.67 3.02
C GLN A 43 8.29 4.45 3.58
N GLY A 44 7.44 3.69 2.89
CA GLY A 44 6.04 3.50 3.28
C GLY A 44 5.89 2.79 4.63
N VAL A 45 6.42 1.56 4.73
CA VAL A 45 6.34 0.74 5.95
C VAL A 45 6.96 1.44 7.16
N PRO A 46 8.22 1.96 7.11
CA PRO A 46 8.82 2.63 8.27
C PRO A 46 8.03 3.84 8.74
N TRP A 47 7.44 4.63 7.82
CA TRP A 47 6.69 5.82 8.18
C TRP A 47 5.51 5.52 9.10
N PHE A 48 4.75 4.47 8.79
CA PHE A 48 3.62 4.00 9.60
C PHE A 48 4.08 3.38 10.93
N GLN A 49 5.13 2.56 10.89
CA GLN A 49 5.70 1.93 12.08
C GLN A 49 6.23 2.95 13.10
N GLU A 50 7.01 3.93 12.65
CA GLU A 50 7.58 4.99 13.51
C GLU A 50 6.51 5.86 14.18
N ARG A 51 5.28 5.88 13.65
CA ARG A 51 4.15 6.66 14.17
C ARG A 51 3.17 5.84 15.00
N GLY A 52 3.43 4.55 15.17
CA GLY A 52 2.49 3.64 15.84
C GLY A 52 1.18 3.45 15.06
N LEU A 53 1.22 3.65 13.74
CA LEU A 53 0.09 3.51 12.81
C LEU A 53 0.23 2.25 11.95
N TRP A 54 0.86 1.20 12.51
CA TRP A 54 1.11 -0.06 11.82
C TRP A 54 0.35 -1.19 12.51
N GLN A 55 -0.27 -2.06 11.72
CA GLN A 55 -0.89 -3.31 12.14
C GLN A 55 -0.29 -4.47 11.38
N ASP A 56 -0.17 -5.62 12.04
CA ASP A 56 0.27 -6.87 11.39
C ASP A 56 -0.84 -7.47 10.52
N ASN A 57 -0.54 -8.58 9.86
CA ASN A 57 -1.45 -9.21 8.90
C ASN A 57 -2.70 -9.87 9.52
N SER A 58 -2.78 -9.99 10.85
CA SER A 58 -3.94 -10.57 11.55
C SER A 58 -5.07 -9.58 11.79
N TYR A 59 -4.79 -8.28 11.62
CA TYR A 59 -5.76 -7.20 11.75
C TYR A 59 -6.81 -7.23 10.63
N GLU A 60 -8.07 -6.93 10.97
CA GLU A 60 -9.15 -6.71 10.02
C GLU A 60 -9.16 -5.23 9.59
N PRO A 61 -8.78 -4.91 8.33
CA PRO A 61 -8.55 -3.52 7.93
C PRO A 61 -9.83 -2.75 7.62
N HIS A 62 -9.73 -1.42 7.65
CA HIS A 62 -10.80 -0.51 7.28
C HIS A 62 -10.59 0.04 5.87
N PRO A 63 -11.67 0.44 5.15
CA PRO A 63 -11.55 1.24 3.93
C PRO A 63 -10.59 2.43 4.12
N GLY A 64 -9.62 2.57 3.21
CA GLY A 64 -8.58 3.58 3.27
C GLY A 64 -7.30 3.15 3.98
N ASP A 65 -7.25 2.01 4.68
CA ASP A 65 -5.98 1.48 5.17
C ASP A 65 -5.04 1.17 4.00
N ILE A 66 -3.73 1.31 4.22
CA ILE A 66 -2.71 1.05 3.21
C ILE A 66 -2.16 -0.34 3.43
N ILE A 67 -2.46 -1.26 2.51
CA ILE A 67 -2.05 -2.66 2.61
C ILE A 67 -0.69 -2.87 1.95
N PHE A 68 0.21 -3.58 2.62
CA PHE A 68 1.55 -3.91 2.13
C PHE A 68 1.71 -5.42 2.01
N PHE A 69 2.41 -5.87 0.98
CA PHE A 69 2.68 -7.28 0.72
C PHE A 69 4.17 -7.59 0.68
N ASP A 70 4.52 -8.78 1.13
CA ASP A 70 5.83 -9.47 1.05
C ASP A 70 5.60 -10.71 0.19
N TRP A 71 5.93 -10.60 -1.11
CA TRP A 71 5.54 -11.57 -2.14
C TRP A 71 6.53 -12.74 -2.19
N ASP A 72 6.04 -13.93 -2.54
CA ASP A 72 6.85 -15.16 -2.54
C ASP A 72 7.77 -15.33 -3.78
N ASP A 73 7.87 -14.34 -4.67
CA ASP A 73 8.62 -14.43 -5.95
C ASP A 73 10.16 -14.60 -5.76
N GLY A 74 10.64 -14.60 -4.51
CA GLY A 74 11.97 -15.05 -4.08
C GLY A 74 11.97 -15.74 -2.71
N GLY A 75 10.81 -16.14 -2.20
CA GLY A 75 10.56 -16.35 -0.76
C GLY A 75 10.07 -15.06 -0.09
N GLN A 76 9.32 -15.18 1.01
CA GLN A 76 9.01 -14.05 1.88
C GLN A 76 10.29 -13.58 2.58
N ASP A 77 10.84 -12.45 2.15
CA ASP A 77 12.15 -11.96 2.59
C ASP A 77 12.06 -11.03 3.81
N GLY A 78 10.84 -10.81 4.31
CA GLY A 78 10.54 -9.96 5.44
C GLY A 78 10.47 -8.48 5.08
N GLN A 79 10.47 -8.13 3.79
CA GLN A 79 10.34 -6.77 3.28
C GLN A 79 9.11 -6.65 2.37
N SER A 80 8.57 -5.44 2.27
CA SER A 80 7.42 -5.21 1.42
C SER A 80 7.83 -4.92 -0.03
N ASP A 81 7.28 -5.69 -0.97
CA ASP A 81 7.44 -5.54 -2.42
C ASP A 81 6.33 -4.73 -3.06
N HIS A 82 5.11 -4.81 -2.50
CA HIS A 82 3.91 -4.23 -3.10
C HIS A 82 3.04 -3.51 -2.09
N VAL A 83 2.24 -2.56 -2.59
CA VAL A 83 1.34 -1.76 -1.78
C VAL A 83 0.06 -1.42 -2.54
N GLY A 84 -1.05 -1.40 -1.82
CA GLY A 84 -2.37 -1.02 -2.32
C GLY A 84 -3.17 -0.21 -1.32
N ILE A 85 -4.41 0.10 -1.69
CA ILE A 85 -5.37 0.79 -0.82
C ILE A 85 -6.51 -0.18 -0.53
N VAL A 86 -6.88 -0.36 0.73
CA VAL A 86 -8.05 -1.14 1.12
C VAL A 86 -9.31 -0.39 0.67
N GLU A 87 -10.10 -1.03 -0.19
CA GLU A 87 -11.38 -0.51 -0.65
C GLU A 87 -12.50 -0.87 0.32
N LYS A 88 -12.55 -2.15 0.73
CA LYS A 88 -13.55 -2.70 1.65
C LYS A 88 -13.12 -4.05 2.23
N VAL A 89 -13.79 -4.45 3.29
CA VAL A 89 -13.76 -5.82 3.83
C VAL A 89 -15.16 -6.42 3.74
N GLU A 90 -15.27 -7.63 3.20
CA GLU A 90 -16.54 -8.34 3.07
C GLU A 90 -16.31 -9.85 3.01
N ASN A 91 -17.13 -10.63 3.72
CA ASN A 91 -17.08 -12.10 3.72
C ASN A 91 -15.69 -12.68 4.05
N GLY A 92 -14.98 -12.09 5.01
CA GLY A 92 -13.65 -12.53 5.45
C GLY A 92 -12.54 -12.26 4.44
N ARG A 93 -12.77 -11.34 3.49
CA ARG A 93 -11.81 -10.93 2.46
C ARG A 93 -11.59 -9.44 2.50
N VAL A 94 -10.36 -9.02 2.27
CA VAL A 94 -10.02 -7.64 1.93
C VAL A 94 -10.10 -7.45 0.42
N TYR A 95 -10.70 -6.35 -0.01
CA TYR A 95 -10.71 -5.90 -1.40
C TYR A 95 -9.83 -4.67 -1.49
N THR A 96 -9.01 -4.60 -2.52
CA THR A 96 -7.96 -3.59 -2.65
C THR A 96 -8.03 -2.91 -4.00
N ILE A 97 -7.58 -1.67 -4.09
CA ILE A 97 -7.24 -0.99 -5.35
C ILE A 97 -5.72 -0.86 -5.40
N GLU A 98 -5.12 -1.51 -6.39
CA GLU A 98 -3.66 -1.65 -6.51
C GLU A 98 -3.17 -1.08 -7.83
N GLY A 99 -2.17 -0.22 -7.74
CA GLY A 99 -1.42 0.26 -8.89
C GLY A 99 -0.35 -0.74 -9.29
N ASN A 100 -0.02 -0.78 -10.58
CA ASN A 100 0.99 -1.65 -11.16
C ASN A 100 0.70 -3.14 -11.00
N SER A 101 -0.56 -3.49 -10.75
CA SER A 101 -1.05 -4.86 -10.77
C SER A 101 -1.23 -5.27 -12.24
N GLY A 102 -0.28 -6.06 -12.76
CA GLY A 102 -0.21 -6.43 -14.18
C GLY A 102 -0.15 -5.22 -15.11
N ASP A 103 0.69 -4.23 -14.77
CA ASP A 103 0.84 -2.95 -15.47
C ASP A 103 -0.47 -2.14 -15.63
N SER A 104 -1.35 -2.22 -14.63
CA SER A 104 -2.61 -1.49 -14.62
C SER A 104 -3.07 -1.18 -13.20
N VAL A 105 -4.08 -0.32 -13.06
CA VAL A 105 -4.83 -0.22 -11.80
C VAL A 105 -5.85 -1.34 -11.79
N ARG A 106 -5.84 -2.19 -10.77
CA ARG A 106 -6.76 -3.32 -10.64
C ARG A 106 -7.37 -3.36 -9.25
N GLN A 107 -8.60 -3.87 -9.20
CA GLN A 107 -9.15 -4.35 -7.95
C GLN A 107 -8.70 -5.80 -7.75
N ASN A 108 -8.19 -6.10 -6.57
CA ASN A 108 -7.82 -7.45 -6.15
C ASN A 108 -8.56 -7.84 -4.87
N SER A 109 -8.50 -9.12 -4.48
CA SER A 109 -9.04 -9.54 -3.18
C SER A 109 -8.26 -10.70 -2.59
N TYR A 110 -8.11 -10.67 -1.26
CA TYR A 110 -7.34 -11.64 -0.49
C TYR A 110 -8.11 -12.06 0.76
N PRO A 111 -7.97 -13.30 1.24
CA PRO A 111 -8.41 -13.66 2.58
C PRO A 111 -7.78 -12.73 3.63
N ILE A 112 -8.50 -12.40 4.70
CA ILE A 112 -7.87 -11.77 5.88
C ILE A 112 -6.82 -12.73 6.44
N GLY A 113 -5.65 -12.21 6.84
CA GLY A 113 -4.52 -13.04 7.29
C GLY A 113 -3.84 -13.82 6.18
N TYR A 114 -4.05 -13.47 4.90
CA TYR A 114 -3.34 -14.08 3.79
C TYR A 114 -1.83 -13.92 3.96
N TYR A 115 -1.07 -14.99 3.68
CA TYR A 115 0.32 -15.10 4.10
C TYR A 115 1.23 -14.04 3.47
N GLU A 116 0.95 -13.60 2.24
CA GLU A 116 1.73 -12.56 1.55
C GLU A 116 1.38 -11.15 2.01
N ILE A 117 0.35 -10.97 2.85
CA ILE A 117 0.08 -9.68 3.48
C ILE A 117 1.15 -9.48 4.55
N TYR A 118 1.97 -8.45 4.36
CA TYR A 118 3.00 -8.06 5.31
C TYR A 118 2.40 -7.29 6.48
N GLY A 119 1.42 -6.43 6.19
CA GLY A 119 0.68 -5.68 7.20
C GLY A 119 -0.02 -4.46 6.60
N TYR A 120 -0.45 -3.57 7.50
CA TYR A 120 -1.28 -2.44 7.15
C TYR A 120 -0.76 -1.16 7.81
N GLY A 121 -0.65 -0.09 7.02
CA GLY A 121 -0.65 1.27 7.54
C GLY A 121 -2.09 1.72 7.82
N THR A 122 -2.34 2.31 8.99
CA THR A 122 -3.67 2.79 9.40
C THR A 122 -3.65 4.32 9.55
N PRO A 123 -3.85 5.09 8.47
CA PRO A 123 -3.84 6.54 8.52
C PRO A 123 -4.87 7.10 9.52
N ALA A 124 -4.49 8.16 10.24
CA ALA A 124 -5.40 8.87 11.14
C ALA A 124 -6.11 10.01 10.38
N TYR A 125 -7.20 9.67 9.68
CA TYR A 125 -8.02 10.59 8.88
C TYR A 125 -8.70 11.71 9.67
#